data_AF-A0A4R0WU19-F1
#
_entry.id   AF-A0A4R0WU19-F1
#
_cell.length_a   1.000
_cell.length_b   1.000
_cell.length_c   1.000
_cell.angle_alpha   90.00
_cell.angle_beta   90.00
_cell.angle_gamma   90.00
#
_symmetry.space_group_name_H-M   'P 1'
#
loop_
_entity.id
_entity.type
_entity.pdbx_description
1 polymer ?
#
loop_
_entity_poly.entity_id
_entity_poly.type
_entity_poly.pdbx_seq_one_letter_code
_entity_poly.pdbx_strand_id
1 'polypeptide(L)'
;MTVRGKELSPEQYAWLQQKLASFERSPEQWISLLVSYGVPADRLTGDACACPVCGGDDRFTYDNKRGRRDWVCRQCNYGKPMAGDGLQLITRLNKIGLYRLMRQLDGGPAPRAINSAAAATAPKPKR
;
A
#
# COMPACT_ATOMS: atom_id res chain seq x y z
N MET A 1 3.35 -32.32 3.79
CA MET A 1 2.90 -31.10 4.50
C MET A 1 2.98 -29.91 3.55
N THR A 2 2.02 -29.76 2.63
CA THR A 2 1.96 -28.61 1.74
C THR A 2 1.30 -27.47 2.49
N VAL A 3 2.12 -26.51 2.90
CA VAL A 3 1.66 -25.22 3.40
C VAL A 3 0.85 -24.59 2.27
N ARG A 4 -0.47 -24.74 2.29
CA ARG A 4 -1.37 -24.11 1.32
C ARG A 4 -1.27 -22.60 1.55
N GLY A 5 -0.30 -21.98 0.90
CA GLY A 5 -0.34 -20.55 0.62
C GLY A 5 -1.71 -20.28 0.02
N LYS A 6 -2.40 -19.25 0.52
CA LYS A 6 -3.65 -18.76 -0.08
C LYS A 6 -3.34 -18.22 -1.47
N GLU A 7 -3.14 -19.11 -2.44
CA GLU A 7 -3.08 -18.76 -3.84
C GLU A 7 -4.49 -18.37 -4.28
N LEU A 8 -4.58 -17.25 -5.01
CA LEU A 8 -5.84 -16.80 -5.58
C LEU A 8 -6.33 -17.84 -6.57
N SER A 9 -7.64 -18.13 -6.59
CA SER A 9 -8.19 -18.98 -7.63
C SER A 9 -8.00 -18.33 -9.01
N PRO A 10 -7.99 -19.10 -10.12
CA PRO A 10 -7.86 -18.54 -11.47
C PRO A 10 -8.90 -17.45 -11.76
N GLU A 11 -10.13 -17.63 -11.28
CA GLU A 11 -11.22 -16.64 -11.41
C GLU A 11 -10.95 -15.36 -10.62
N GLN A 12 -10.40 -15.48 -9.40
CA GLN A 12 -10.01 -14.32 -8.59
C GLN A 12 -8.87 -13.54 -9.25
N TYR A 13 -7.93 -14.24 -9.88
CA TYR A 13 -6.83 -13.62 -10.61
C TYR A 13 -7.34 -12.90 -11.87
N ALA A 14 -8.22 -13.54 -12.65
CA ALA A 14 -8.84 -12.94 -13.83
C ALA A 14 -9.63 -11.66 -13.47
N TRP A 15 -10.46 -11.73 -12.40
CA TRP A 15 -11.16 -10.55 -11.87
C TRP A 15 -10.18 -9.45 -11.46
N LEU A 16 -9.11 -9.80 -10.73
CA LEU A 16 -8.11 -8.83 -10.28
C LEU A 16 -7.42 -8.14 -11.47
N GLN A 17 -7.02 -8.91 -12.48
CA GLN A 17 -6.41 -8.37 -13.70
C GLN A 17 -7.36 -7.43 -14.44
N GLN A 18 -8.62 -7.82 -14.61
CA GLN A 18 -9.64 -6.97 -15.27
C GLN A 18 -9.85 -5.66 -14.50
N LYS A 19 -9.93 -5.74 -13.16
CA LYS A 19 -10.10 -4.56 -12.31
C LYS A 19 -8.88 -3.66 -12.34
N LEU A 20 -7.66 -4.19 -12.26
CA LEU A 20 -6.42 -3.42 -12.38
C LEU A 20 -6.26 -2.79 -13.76
N ALA A 21 -6.73 -3.45 -14.82
CA ALA A 21 -6.74 -2.90 -16.17
C ALA A 21 -7.72 -1.72 -16.30
N SER A 22 -8.85 -1.77 -15.61
CA SER A 22 -9.87 -0.71 -15.59
C SER A 22 -9.63 0.35 -14.51
N PHE A 23 -8.60 0.18 -13.67
CA PHE A 23 -8.34 1.07 -12.54
C PHE A 23 -7.56 2.29 -13.00
N GLU A 24 -8.31 3.35 -13.30
CA GLU A 24 -7.77 4.67 -13.58
C GLU A 24 -8.38 5.68 -12.60
N ARG A 25 -7.56 6.58 -12.07
CA ARG A 25 -7.96 7.63 -11.13
C ARG A 25 -7.21 8.90 -11.44
N SER A 26 -7.86 10.04 -11.16
CA SER A 26 -7.21 11.34 -11.29
C SER A 26 -6.07 11.48 -10.28
N PRO A 27 -5.11 12.39 -10.53
CA PRO A 27 -4.07 12.71 -9.59
C PRO A 27 -4.59 13.02 -8.17
N GLU A 28 -5.61 13.87 -8.02
CA GLU A 28 -6.10 14.27 -6.69
C GLU A 28 -6.75 13.09 -5.95
N GLN A 29 -7.47 12.24 -6.66
CA GLN A 29 -8.10 11.05 -6.09
C GLN A 29 -7.05 10.07 -5.55
N TRP A 30 -5.95 9.92 -6.27
CA TRP A 30 -4.84 9.09 -5.84
C TRP A 30 -4.14 9.60 -4.59
N ILE A 31 -3.90 10.92 -4.49
CA ILE A 31 -3.30 11.52 -3.28
C ILE A 31 -4.24 11.28 -2.10
N SER A 32 -5.54 11.57 -2.28
CA SER A 32 -6.56 11.34 -1.27
C SER A 32 -6.61 9.87 -0.83
N LEU A 33 -6.47 8.94 -1.79
CA LEU A 33 -6.42 7.50 -1.50
C LEU A 33 -5.19 7.14 -0.66
N LEU A 34 -4.00 7.56 -1.10
CA LEU A 34 -2.75 7.29 -0.39
C LEU A 34 -2.78 7.84 1.03
N VAL A 35 -3.28 9.07 1.20
CA VAL A 35 -3.46 9.72 2.51
C VAL A 35 -4.45 8.96 3.38
N SER A 36 -5.61 8.55 2.82
CA SER A 36 -6.61 7.77 3.55
C SER A 36 -6.07 6.42 4.05
N TYR A 37 -5.05 5.86 3.40
CA TYR A 37 -4.37 4.63 3.80
C TYR A 37 -3.12 4.85 4.68
N GLY A 38 -2.83 6.10 5.05
CA GLY A 38 -1.75 6.45 5.99
C GLY A 38 -0.44 6.93 5.34
N VAL A 39 -0.41 7.19 4.03
CA VAL A 39 0.75 7.79 3.38
C VAL A 39 0.69 9.32 3.53
N PRO A 40 1.65 9.97 4.18
CA PRO A 40 1.62 11.42 4.35
C PRO A 40 1.74 12.14 3.00
N ALA A 41 0.89 13.15 2.79
CA ALA A 41 0.81 13.93 1.55
C ALA A 41 2.14 14.65 1.25
N ASP A 42 2.85 15.10 2.28
CA ASP A 42 4.15 15.79 2.18
C ASP A 42 5.24 14.93 1.53
N ARG A 43 5.06 13.61 1.49
CA ARG A 43 6.00 12.68 0.84
C ARG A 43 5.63 12.37 -0.61
N LEU A 44 4.52 12.91 -1.10
CA LEU A 44 4.02 12.71 -2.46
C LEU A 44 4.36 13.88 -3.40
N THR A 45 5.35 14.69 -3.02
CA THR A 45 5.81 15.86 -3.79
C THR A 45 6.82 15.50 -4.88
N GLY A 46 7.55 14.39 -4.70
CA GLY A 46 8.62 13.94 -5.59
C GLY A 46 10.02 14.09 -5.03
N ASP A 47 10.16 14.73 -3.87
CA ASP A 47 11.44 14.87 -3.19
C ASP A 47 11.89 13.56 -2.52
N ALA A 48 13.18 13.50 -2.21
CA ALA A 48 13.76 12.44 -1.42
C ALA A 48 13.31 12.57 0.04
N CYS A 49 12.52 11.60 0.52
CA CYS A 49 11.93 11.62 1.86
C CYS A 49 12.12 10.30 2.62
N ALA A 50 11.74 10.33 3.89
CA ALA A 50 11.60 9.16 4.74
C ALA A 50 10.64 8.13 4.13
N CYS A 51 11.04 6.86 4.01
CA CYS A 51 10.14 5.84 3.47
C CYS A 51 8.98 5.56 4.43
N PRO A 52 7.71 5.61 4.00
CA PRO A 52 6.58 5.25 4.85
C PRO A 52 6.54 3.75 5.18
N VAL A 53 7.19 2.90 4.38
CA VAL A 53 7.20 1.44 4.56
C VAL A 53 8.34 0.96 5.47
N CYS A 54 9.57 1.44 5.25
CA CYS A 54 10.76 1.01 6.01
C CYS A 54 11.46 2.11 6.83
N GLY A 55 10.94 3.34 6.82
CA GLY A 55 11.51 4.48 7.56
C GLY A 55 12.72 5.14 6.87
N GLY A 56 13.65 5.70 7.67
CA GLY A 56 14.83 6.47 7.21
C GLY A 56 14.52 7.92 6.89
N ASP A 57 15.43 8.60 6.19
CA ASP A 57 15.38 10.06 6.05
C ASP A 57 15.19 10.56 4.61
N ASP A 58 15.79 9.91 3.61
CA ASP A 58 15.80 10.41 2.22
C ASP A 58 15.57 9.32 1.14
N ARG A 59 15.39 8.05 1.55
CA ARG A 59 15.47 6.90 0.64
C ARG A 59 14.27 6.67 -0.26
N PHE A 60 13.15 7.35 -0.03
CA PHE A 60 11.91 7.22 -0.80
C PHE A 60 11.76 8.41 -1.76
N THR A 61 11.43 8.11 -3.00
CA THR A 61 11.19 9.11 -4.04
C THR A 61 9.89 8.77 -4.75
N TYR A 62 9.06 9.79 -4.92
CA TYR A 62 7.79 9.67 -5.57
C TYR A 62 7.89 10.14 -7.02
N ASP A 63 8.01 9.20 -7.94
CA ASP A 63 8.37 9.51 -9.33
C ASP A 63 7.12 9.80 -10.19
N ASN A 64 6.00 9.12 -9.90
CA ASN A 64 4.73 9.25 -10.63
C ASN A 64 4.86 9.22 -12.18
N LYS A 65 5.94 8.67 -12.73
CA LYS A 65 6.25 8.73 -14.17
C LYS A 65 5.23 8.03 -15.05
N ARG A 66 4.48 7.04 -14.54
CA ARG A 66 3.49 6.27 -15.31
C ARG A 66 2.05 6.68 -15.00
N GLY A 67 1.84 7.78 -14.27
CA GLY A 67 0.50 8.21 -13.84
C GLY A 67 -0.19 7.27 -12.85
N ARG A 68 0.50 6.21 -12.40
CA ARG A 68 0.03 5.25 -11.40
C ARG A 68 0.66 5.47 -10.03
N ARG A 69 1.14 6.69 -9.78
CA ARG A 69 1.70 7.08 -8.48
C ARG A 69 2.89 6.22 -8.12
N ASP A 70 3.75 5.99 -9.12
CA ASP A 70 4.94 5.17 -8.98
C ASP A 70 5.88 5.76 -7.94
N TRP A 71 6.49 4.87 -7.17
CA TRP A 71 7.43 5.22 -6.13
C TRP A 71 8.64 4.30 -6.21
N VAL A 72 9.75 4.79 -5.68
CA VAL A 72 10.96 4.01 -5.52
C VAL A 72 11.49 4.23 -4.11
N CYS A 73 11.89 3.15 -3.46
CA CYS A 73 12.70 3.19 -2.27
C CYS A 73 14.03 2.50 -2.52
N ARG A 74 15.13 3.14 -2.15
CA ARG A 74 16.48 2.60 -2.38
C ARG A 74 16.88 1.45 -1.44
N GLN A 75 16.14 1.22 -0.33
CA GLN A 75 16.55 0.27 0.72
C GLN A 75 15.43 -0.57 1.36
N CYS A 76 14.18 -0.52 0.87
CA CYS A 76 13.05 -1.25 1.47
C CYS A 76 13.26 -2.76 1.60
N ASN A 77 13.87 -3.39 0.61
CA ASN A 77 13.94 -4.84 0.51
C ASN A 77 15.26 -5.36 1.08
N TYR A 78 15.44 -5.22 2.40
CA TYR A 78 16.68 -5.59 3.12
C TYR A 78 17.92 -4.89 2.52
N GLY A 79 17.80 -3.59 2.26
CA GLY A 79 18.87 -2.81 1.64
C GLY A 79 18.90 -2.87 0.11
N LYS A 80 17.96 -3.58 -0.54
CA LYS A 80 17.80 -3.52 -2.00
C LYS A 80 16.81 -2.45 -2.44
N PRO A 81 17.04 -1.83 -3.62
CA PRO A 81 16.09 -0.92 -4.21
C PRO A 81 14.80 -1.68 -4.56
N MET A 82 13.68 -1.00 -4.36
CA MET A 82 12.35 -1.50 -4.63
C MET A 82 11.55 -0.38 -5.26
N ALA A 83 10.83 -0.68 -6.33
CA ALA A 83 9.91 0.25 -6.95
C ALA A 83 8.55 -0.45 -7.13
N GLY A 84 7.50 0.35 -7.18
CA GLY A 84 6.14 -0.13 -7.36
C GLY A 84 5.19 1.02 -7.68
N ASP A 85 3.93 0.68 -7.87
CA ASP A 85 2.83 1.61 -8.07
C ASP A 85 2.18 2.01 -6.73
N GLY A 86 1.25 2.97 -6.77
CA GLY A 86 0.54 3.44 -5.59
C GLY A 86 -0.22 2.32 -4.85
N LEU A 87 -0.75 1.32 -5.54
CA LEU A 87 -1.42 0.18 -4.88
C LEU A 87 -0.40 -0.70 -4.16
N GLN A 88 0.75 -0.96 -4.78
CA GLN A 88 1.84 -1.65 -4.11
C GLN A 88 2.34 -0.90 -2.86
N LEU A 89 2.33 0.44 -2.87
CA LEU A 89 2.67 1.22 -1.67
C LEU A 89 1.69 0.94 -0.53
N ILE A 90 0.38 1.01 -0.82
CA ILE A 90 -0.68 0.81 0.17
C ILE A 90 -0.64 -0.61 0.74
N THR A 91 -0.52 -1.62 -0.14
CA THR A 91 -0.46 -3.03 0.27
C THR A 91 0.72 -3.30 1.20
N ARG A 92 1.88 -2.69 0.93
CA ARG A 92 3.08 -2.82 1.76
C ARG A 92 2.94 -2.09 3.09
N LEU A 93 2.45 -0.85 3.07
CA LEU A 93 2.24 -0.05 4.27
C LEU A 93 1.28 -0.74 5.25
N ASN A 94 0.16 -1.24 4.72
CA ASN A 94 -0.90 -1.85 5.52
C ASN A 94 -0.76 -3.37 5.68
N LYS A 95 0.26 -3.98 5.06
CA LYS A 95 0.47 -5.44 5.00
C LYS A 95 -0.78 -6.21 4.54
N ILE A 96 -1.52 -5.65 3.58
CA ILE A 96 -2.71 -6.26 2.96
C ILE A 96 -2.39 -6.76 1.56
N GLY A 97 -3.02 -7.86 1.12
CA GLY A 97 -2.86 -8.36 -0.24
C GLY A 97 -3.56 -7.46 -1.28
N LEU A 98 -3.04 -7.43 -2.50
CA LEU A 98 -3.56 -6.60 -3.60
C LEU A 98 -5.02 -6.90 -3.94
N TYR A 99 -5.41 -8.18 -3.98
CA TYR A 99 -6.81 -8.59 -4.17
C TYR A 99 -7.74 -7.99 -3.10
N ARG A 100 -7.29 -7.99 -1.84
CA ARG A 100 -8.06 -7.46 -0.71
C ARG A 100 -8.23 -5.95 -0.81
N LEU A 101 -7.14 -5.24 -1.15
CA LEU A 101 -7.17 -3.80 -1.42
C LEU A 101 -8.14 -3.49 -2.55
N MET A 102 -8.02 -4.19 -3.69
CA MET A 102 -8.85 -3.93 -4.86
C MET A 102 -10.34 -4.15 -4.58
N ARG A 103 -10.68 -5.15 -3.78
CA ARG A 103 -12.07 -5.35 -3.32
C ARG A 103 -12.60 -4.21 -2.47
N GLN A 104 -11.77 -3.59 -1.63
CA GLN A 104 -12.18 -2.41 -0.86
C GLN A 104 -12.42 -1.21 -1.78
N LEU A 105 -11.58 -1.05 -2.80
CA LEU A 105 -11.71 0.05 -3.78
C LEU A 105 -12.92 -0.11 -4.70
N ASP A 106 -13.32 -1.36 -5.00
CA ASP A 106 -14.46 -1.70 -5.85
C ASP A 106 -15.82 -1.57 -5.13
N GLY A 107 -15.84 -1.10 -3.87
CA GLY A 107 -17.06 -1.03 -3.05
C GLY A 107 -17.49 -2.37 -2.46
N GLY A 108 -16.64 -3.39 -2.50
CA GLY A 108 -16.88 -4.66 -1.83
C GLY A 108 -16.93 -4.49 -0.29
N PRO A 109 -17.58 -5.42 0.44
CA PRO A 109 -17.65 -5.35 1.89
C PRO A 109 -16.22 -5.32 2.46
N ALA A 110 -15.95 -4.29 3.27
CA ALA A 110 -14.72 -4.22 4.04
C ALA A 110 -14.54 -5.58 4.73
N PRO A 111 -13.42 -6.27 4.48
CA PRO A 111 -13.23 -7.60 5.01
C PRO A 111 -13.30 -7.49 6.54
N ARG A 112 -14.26 -8.19 7.16
CA ARG A 112 -14.36 -8.32 8.63
C ARG A 112 -12.95 -8.42 9.16
N ALA A 113 -12.56 -7.46 9.99
CA ALA A 113 -11.22 -7.33 10.51
C ALA A 113 -10.74 -8.71 10.96
N ILE A 114 -9.85 -9.34 10.19
CA ILE A 114 -9.05 -10.44 10.71
C ILE A 114 -8.02 -9.79 11.63
N ASN A 115 -8.46 -9.55 12.86
CA ASN A 115 -7.70 -9.18 14.03
C ASN A 115 -6.63 -8.11 13.80
N SER A 116 -7.01 -6.84 13.97
CA SER A 116 -6.09 -5.87 14.59
C SER A 116 -5.97 -6.20 16.08
N ALA A 117 -5.39 -7.36 16.40
CA ALA A 117 -4.83 -7.62 17.72
C ALA A 117 -3.42 -7.01 17.75
N ALA A 118 -3.38 -5.69 17.83
CA ALA A 118 -2.29 -4.92 18.40
C ALA A 118 -2.91 -3.63 18.92
N ALA A 119 -3.67 -3.78 20.01
CA ALA A 119 -3.99 -2.67 20.89
C ALA A 119 -2.69 -1.93 21.20
N ALA A 120 -2.60 -0.68 20.76
CA ALA A 120 -1.69 0.27 21.38
C ALA A 120 -2.14 0.39 22.85
N THR A 121 -1.46 -0.31 23.76
CA THR A 121 -1.49 0.07 25.17
C THR A 121 -0.81 1.43 25.26
N ALA A 122 -1.62 2.48 25.36
CA ALA A 122 -1.18 3.80 25.75
C ALA A 122 -0.47 3.72 27.11
N PRO A 123 0.75 4.26 27.27
CA PRO A 123 1.34 4.38 28.60
C PRO A 123 0.51 5.36 29.43
N LYS A 124 0.04 4.88 30.58
CA LYS A 124 -0.68 5.60 31.64
C LYS A 124 0.11 6.87 32.03
N PRO A 125 -0.53 8.04 32.20
CA PRO A 125 0.15 9.22 32.72
C PRO A 125 0.59 8.96 34.16
N LYS A 126 1.89 9.13 34.43
CA LYS A 126 2.46 9.11 35.78
C LYS A 126 2.07 10.44 36.46
N ARG A 127 1.36 10.34 37.59
CA ARG A 127 1.11 11.43 38.54
C ARG A 127 2.26 11.49 39.54
#